data_AF-A0A5C7A6U5-F1
#
_entry.id   AF-A0A5C7A6U5-F1
#
_cell.length_a   1.000
_cell.length_b   1.000
_cell.length_c   1.000
_cell.angle_alpha   90.00
_cell.angle_beta   90.00
_cell.angle_gamma   90.00
#
_symmetry.space_group_name_H-M   'P 1'
#
loop_
_entity.id
_entity.type
_entity.pdbx_description
1 polymer ?
#
loop_
_entity_poly.entity_id
_entity_poly.type
_entity_poly.pdbx_seq_one_letter_code
_entity_poly.pdbx_strand_id
1 'polypeptide(L)'
;MIGLATSIGRGLRLKLGDWGWSARLLGALLLHLGACLRRFALVREQIYFLGNRSLSIIGVSGLFVGFVLALQGYYTLQRYGSAEAVGLLVALSLVRELGPVVAALLFAGRAGTSLTAEIGLMKAGEQLSAMEMMAVDPVQRVLAP
;
A
#
# COMPACT_ATOMS: atom_id res chain seq x y z
N MET A 1 33.41 9.98 -21.24
CA MET A 1 33.29 9.38 -19.89
C MET A 1 32.90 10.39 -18.80
N ILE A 2 33.42 11.62 -18.79
CA ILE A 2 33.10 12.63 -17.75
C ILE A 2 31.62 13.06 -17.76
N GLY A 3 30.97 13.16 -18.92
CA GLY A 3 29.54 13.52 -19.03
C GLY A 3 28.55 12.48 -18.48
N LEU A 4 28.93 11.20 -18.49
CA LEU A 4 28.13 10.11 -17.89
C LEU A 4 28.21 10.14 -16.36
N ALA A 5 29.39 10.43 -15.81
CA ALA A 5 29.57 10.56 -14.36
C ALA A 5 28.80 11.79 -13.80
N THR A 6 28.77 12.90 -14.53
CA THR A 6 28.05 14.10 -14.09
C THR A 6 26.53 13.98 -14.22
N SER A 7 26.03 13.27 -15.24
CA SER A 7 24.58 13.00 -15.37
C SER A 7 24.08 12.05 -14.28
N ILE A 8 24.83 10.98 -13.98
CA ILE A 8 24.54 10.06 -12.88
C ILE A 8 24.61 10.80 -11.53
N GLY A 9 25.65 11.61 -11.31
CA GLY A 9 25.80 12.39 -10.08
C GLY A 9 24.73 13.47 -9.89
N ARG A 10 24.15 14.01 -10.96
CA ARG A 10 22.99 14.92 -10.88
C ARG A 10 21.71 14.15 -10.61
N GLY A 11 21.48 13.03 -11.30
CA GLY A 11 20.30 12.17 -11.10
C GLY A 11 20.23 11.63 -9.67
N LEU A 12 21.35 11.17 -9.11
CA LEU A 12 21.41 10.66 -7.75
C LEU A 12 21.07 11.74 -6.70
N ARG A 13 21.58 12.96 -6.86
CA ARG A 13 21.28 14.07 -5.94
C ARG A 13 19.82 14.48 -5.95
N LEU A 14 19.19 14.51 -7.13
CA LEU A 14 17.76 14.80 -7.24
C LEU A 14 16.92 13.71 -6.57
N LYS A 15 17.23 12.43 -6.83
CA LYS A 15 16.56 11.30 -6.17
C LYS A 15 16.71 11.33 -4.65
N LEU A 16 17.90 11.61 -4.13
CA LEU A 16 18.13 11.76 -2.69
C LEU A 16 17.31 12.92 -2.10
N GLY A 17 17.17 14.02 -2.84
CA GLY A 17 16.29 15.13 -2.48
C GLY A 17 14.83 14.70 -2.34
N ASP A 18 14.30 14.01 -3.34
CA ASP A 18 12.90 13.53 -3.36
C ASP A 18 12.59 12.60 -2.18
N TRP A 19 13.55 11.71 -1.85
CA TRP A 19 13.44 10.81 -0.69
C TRP A 19 13.45 11.59 0.62
N GLY A 20 14.27 12.63 0.73
CA GLY A 20 14.31 13.52 1.89
C GLY A 20 13.00 14.26 2.13
N TRP A 21 12.37 14.77 1.07
CA TRP A 21 11.04 15.41 1.17
C TRP A 21 9.96 14.41 1.59
N SER A 22 9.96 13.21 1.00
CA SER A 22 9.01 12.15 1.33
C SER A 22 9.15 11.68 2.78
N ALA A 23 10.39 11.53 3.27
CA ALA A 23 10.66 11.14 4.66
C ALA A 23 10.23 12.21 5.67
N ARG A 24 10.43 13.49 5.36
CA ARG A 24 9.95 14.60 6.21
C ARG A 24 8.43 14.66 6.25
N LEU A 25 7.77 14.48 5.11
CA LEU A 25 6.31 14.42 5.04
C LEU A 25 5.79 13.26 5.89
N LEU A 26 6.36 12.06 5.73
CA LEU A 26 6.00 10.89 6.54
C LEU A 26 6.20 11.17 8.04
N GLY A 27 7.34 11.74 8.42
CA GLY A 27 7.61 12.13 9.80
C GLY A 27 6.60 13.14 10.34
N ALA A 28 6.23 14.14 9.55
CA ALA A 28 5.19 15.10 9.92
C ALA A 28 3.82 14.42 10.11
N LEU A 29 3.41 13.54 9.19
CA LEU A 29 2.14 12.80 9.31
C LEU A 29 2.11 11.90 10.55
N LEU A 30 3.21 11.21 10.86
CA LEU A 30 3.33 10.37 12.05
C LEU A 30 3.16 11.18 13.36
N LEU A 31 3.70 12.40 13.42
CA LEU A 31 3.52 13.28 14.58
C LEU A 31 2.07 13.76 14.74
N HIS A 32 1.32 13.87 13.64
CA HIS A 32 -0.10 14.30 13.65
C HIS A 32 -1.07 13.12 13.86
N LEU A 33 -0.58 11.88 13.94
CA LEU A 33 -1.41 10.68 14.09
C LEU A 33 -2.31 10.74 15.34
N GLY A 34 -1.79 11.23 16.47
CA GLY A 34 -2.56 11.36 17.71
C GLY A 34 -3.71 12.37 17.63
N ALA A 35 -3.52 13.48 16.90
CA ALA A 35 -4.57 14.45 16.64
C ALA A 35 -5.59 13.94 15.61
N CYS A 36 -5.14 13.12 14.65
CA CYS A 36 -6.00 12.52 13.64
C CYS A 36 -6.92 11.45 14.23
N LEU A 37 -6.43 10.61 15.15
CA LEU A 37 -7.23 9.61 15.87
C LEU A 37 -8.36 10.25 16.70
N ARG A 38 -8.21 11.50 17.14
CA ARG A 38 -9.31 12.27 17.76
C ARG A 38 -10.44 12.61 16.76
N ARG A 39 -10.15 12.65 15.46
CA ARG A 39 -11.11 12.86 14.37
C ARG A 39 -11.56 11.52 13.76
N PHE A 40 -12.06 10.63 14.62
CA PHE A 40 -12.38 9.24 14.25
C PHE A 40 -13.34 9.09 13.05
N ALA A 41 -14.21 10.07 12.81
CA ALA A 41 -15.11 10.06 11.67
C ALA A 41 -14.38 10.03 10.31
N LEU A 42 -13.34 10.86 10.14
CA LEU A 42 -12.56 10.93 8.90
C LEU A 42 -11.74 9.65 8.68
N VAL A 43 -11.10 9.16 9.74
CA VAL A 43 -10.33 7.91 9.70
C VAL A 43 -11.23 6.72 9.35
N ARG A 44 -12.44 6.65 9.92
CA ARG A 44 -13.40 5.58 9.59
C ARG A 44 -13.80 5.62 8.11
N GLU A 45 -14.05 6.82 7.58
CA GLU A 45 -14.42 6.98 6.17
C GLU A 45 -13.29 6.51 5.25
N GLN A 46 -12.04 6.90 5.55
CA GLN A 46 -10.87 6.45 4.79
C GLN A 46 -10.64 4.94 4.90
N ILE A 47 -10.75 4.37 6.09
CA ILE A 47 -10.66 2.91 6.28
C ILE A 47 -11.76 2.18 5.49
N TYR A 48 -12.99 2.69 5.48
CA TYR A 48 -14.07 2.09 4.71
C TYR A 48 -13.79 2.19 3.21
N PHE A 49 -13.37 3.36 2.72
CA PHE A 49 -13.08 3.57 1.31
C PHE A 49 -11.92 2.71 0.80
N LEU A 50 -10.79 2.70 1.52
CA LEU A 50 -9.62 1.87 1.18
C LEU A 50 -9.88 0.39 1.40
N GLY A 51 -10.42 0.03 2.57
CA GLY A 51 -10.61 -1.34 3.02
C GLY A 51 -11.68 -2.06 2.24
N ASN A 52 -12.91 -1.53 2.18
CA ASN A 52 -14.04 -2.21 1.55
C ASN A 52 -13.77 -2.47 0.07
N ARG A 53 -13.20 -1.49 -0.63
CA ARG A 53 -12.92 -1.64 -2.05
C ARG A 53 -11.73 -2.60 -2.29
N SER A 54 -10.74 -2.67 -1.39
CA SER A 54 -9.61 -3.61 -1.53
C SER A 54 -9.94 -5.03 -1.10
N LEU A 55 -10.96 -5.22 -0.26
CA LEU A 55 -11.35 -6.53 0.25
C LEU A 55 -11.79 -7.48 -0.88
N SER A 56 -12.52 -6.97 -1.87
CA SER A 56 -13.01 -7.80 -2.98
C SER A 56 -11.88 -8.37 -3.83
N ILE A 57 -10.89 -7.56 -4.20
CA ILE A 57 -9.74 -8.02 -4.99
C ILE A 57 -8.86 -8.98 -4.17
N ILE A 58 -8.57 -8.68 -2.90
CA ILE A 58 -7.76 -9.55 -2.04
C ILE A 58 -8.47 -10.89 -1.80
N GLY A 59 -9.79 -10.88 -1.56
CA GLY A 59 -10.58 -12.08 -1.33
C GLY A 59 -10.64 -13.00 -2.55
N VAL A 60 -10.94 -12.44 -3.73
CA VAL A 60 -10.99 -13.21 -4.99
C VAL A 60 -9.61 -13.74 -5.35
N SER A 61 -8.57 -12.90 -5.32
CA SER A 61 -7.20 -13.34 -5.62
C SER A 61 -6.70 -14.39 -4.63
N GLY A 62 -6.95 -14.20 -3.33
CA GLY A 62 -6.55 -15.15 -2.29
C GLY A 62 -7.19 -16.52 -2.45
N LEU A 63 -8.47 -16.57 -2.85
CA LEU A 63 -9.18 -17.81 -3.15
C LEU A 63 -8.54 -18.57 -4.32
N PHE A 64 -8.26 -17.90 -5.43
CA PHE A 64 -7.60 -18.54 -6.57
C PHE A 64 -6.18 -19.01 -6.24
N VAL A 65 -5.40 -18.21 -5.51
CA VAL A 65 -4.06 -18.61 -5.04
C VAL A 65 -4.15 -19.86 -4.16
N GLY A 66 -5.11 -19.91 -3.24
CA GLY A 66 -5.36 -21.08 -2.40
C GLY A 66 -5.70 -22.34 -3.20
N PHE A 67 -6.56 -22.24 -4.23
CA PHE A 67 -6.90 -23.36 -5.09
C PHE A 67 -5.70 -23.89 -5.88
N VAL A 68 -4.88 -23.00 -6.45
CA VAL A 68 -3.68 -23.39 -7.19
C VAL A 68 -2.68 -24.09 -6.27
N LEU A 69 -2.45 -23.55 -5.07
CA LEU A 69 -1.54 -24.16 -4.09
C LEU A 69 -2.04 -25.52 -3.59
N ALA A 70 -3.34 -25.66 -3.32
CA ALA A 70 -3.90 -26.92 -2.87
C ALA A 70 -3.75 -28.01 -3.95
N LEU A 71 -4.08 -27.69 -5.20
CA LEU A 71 -3.98 -28.63 -6.31
C LEU A 71 -2.51 -29.02 -6.57
N GLN A 72 -1.60 -28.06 -6.62
CA GLN A 72 -0.18 -28.31 -6.86
C GLN A 72 0.49 -29.01 -5.66
N GLY A 73 0.10 -28.65 -4.44
CA GLY A 73 0.54 -29.29 -3.21
C GLY A 73 0.13 -30.76 -3.16
N TYR A 74 -1.11 -31.07 -3.54
CA TYR A 74 -1.59 -32.45 -3.62
C TYR A 74 -0.77 -33.31 -4.58
N TYR A 75 -0.58 -32.87 -5.82
CA TYR A 75 0.22 -33.63 -6.79
C TYR A 75 1.68 -33.82 -6.34
N THR A 76 2.23 -32.85 -5.62
CA THR A 76 3.60 -32.94 -5.07
C THR A 76 3.66 -33.99 -3.97
N LEU A 77 2.78 -33.90 -2.97
CA LEU A 77 2.80 -34.77 -1.78
C LEU A 77 2.34 -36.20 -2.07
N GLN A 78 1.46 -36.37 -3.07
CA GLN A 78 1.03 -37.70 -3.52
C GLN A 78 2.22 -38.55 -4.00
N ARG A 79 3.22 -37.94 -4.64
CA ARG A 79 4.44 -38.63 -5.10
C ARG A 79 5.30 -39.16 -3.95
N TYR A 80 5.20 -38.55 -2.78
CA TYR A 80 5.90 -38.96 -1.56
C TYR A 80 5.01 -39.75 -0.60
N GLY A 81 3.82 -40.17 -1.05
CA GLY A 81 2.87 -40.94 -0.22
C GLY A 81 2.25 -40.17 0.95
N SER A 82 2.38 -38.83 0.99
CA SER A 82 1.99 -37.97 2.13
C SER A 82 0.84 -37.02 1.79
N ALA A 83 -0.15 -37.48 1.03
CA ALA A 83 -1.26 -36.64 0.55
C ALA A 83 -2.11 -36.02 1.68
N GLU A 84 -2.11 -36.60 2.88
CA GLU A 84 -2.84 -36.05 4.03
C GLU A 84 -2.21 -34.75 4.58
N ALA A 85 -0.92 -34.51 4.33
CA ALA A 85 -0.21 -33.31 4.82
C ALA A 85 -0.48 -32.04 3.98
N VAL A 86 -1.30 -32.12 2.92
CA VAL A 86 -1.58 -31.00 2.02
C VAL A 86 -2.23 -29.83 2.75
N GLY A 87 -3.15 -30.09 3.68
CA GLY A 87 -3.79 -29.03 4.46
C GLY A 87 -2.79 -28.24 5.31
N LEU A 88 -1.83 -28.94 5.94
CA LEU A 88 -0.79 -28.32 6.76
C LEU A 88 0.17 -27.49 5.88
N LEU A 89 0.57 -28.02 4.73
CA LEU A 89 1.41 -27.31 3.76
C LEU A 89 0.76 -26.00 3.33
N VAL A 90 -0.49 -26.07 2.84
CA VAL A 90 -1.22 -24.89 2.34
C VAL A 90 -1.40 -23.84 3.44
N ALA A 91 -1.79 -24.26 4.65
CA ALA A 91 -1.99 -23.35 5.77
C ALA A 91 -0.69 -22.63 6.17
N LEU A 92 0.43 -23.37 6.31
CA LEU A 92 1.71 -22.78 6.68
C LEU A 92 2.25 -21.83 5.61
N SER A 93 2.19 -22.22 4.33
CA SER A 93 2.67 -21.41 3.22
C SER A 93 1.85 -20.11 3.05
N LEU A 94 0.52 -20.17 3.21
CA LEU A 94 -0.32 -18.98 3.14
C LEU A 94 -0.10 -18.04 4.33
N VAL A 95 -0.04 -18.56 5.56
CA VAL A 95 0.08 -17.70 6.76
C VAL A 95 1.46 -17.03 6.86
N ARG A 96 2.53 -17.73 6.49
CA ARG A 96 3.90 -17.23 6.70
C ARG A 96 4.47 -16.42 5.54
N GLU A 97 4.11 -16.77 4.31
CA GLU A 97 4.80 -16.22 3.14
C GLU A 97 3.81 -15.55 2.20
N LEU A 98 2.97 -16.35 1.56
CA LEU A 98 2.22 -15.89 0.40
C LEU A 98 1.08 -14.96 0.78
N GLY A 99 0.39 -15.20 1.89
CA GLY A 99 -0.71 -14.36 2.35
C GLY A 99 -0.29 -12.91 2.59
N PRO A 100 0.70 -12.64 3.48
CA PRO A 100 1.18 -11.29 3.73
C PRO A 100 1.74 -10.60 2.48
N VAL A 101 2.54 -11.31 1.67
CA VAL A 101 3.19 -10.74 0.48
C VAL A 101 2.16 -10.39 -0.60
N VAL A 102 1.26 -11.32 -0.94
CA VAL A 102 0.25 -11.10 -1.99
C VAL A 102 -0.74 -10.03 -1.55
N ALA A 103 -1.20 -10.05 -0.30
CA ALA A 103 -2.10 -9.02 0.23
C ALA A 103 -1.45 -7.63 0.18
N ALA A 104 -0.18 -7.50 0.61
CA ALA A 104 0.54 -6.23 0.59
C ALA A 104 0.73 -5.69 -0.84
N LEU A 105 1.09 -6.55 -1.79
CA LEU A 105 1.27 -6.16 -3.20
C LEU A 105 -0.05 -5.72 -3.84
N LEU A 106 -1.12 -6.49 -3.65
CA LEU A 106 -2.45 -6.15 -4.16
C LEU A 106 -2.99 -4.86 -3.52
N PHE A 107 -2.80 -4.71 -2.21
CA PHE A 107 -3.19 -3.51 -1.48
C PHE A 107 -2.42 -2.28 -1.98
N ALA A 108 -1.09 -2.36 -2.09
CA ALA A 108 -0.28 -1.27 -2.61
C ALA A 108 -0.69 -0.89 -4.05
N GLY A 109 -0.96 -1.89 -4.89
CA GLY A 109 -1.40 -1.66 -6.27
C GLY A 109 -2.75 -0.95 -6.36
N ARG A 110 -3.74 -1.37 -5.56
CA ARG A 110 -5.11 -0.81 -5.65
C ARG A 110 -5.32 0.42 -4.76
N ALA A 111 -4.98 0.33 -3.48
CA ALA A 111 -5.16 1.43 -2.53
C ALA A 111 -4.15 2.55 -2.79
N GLY A 112 -2.88 2.20 -3.04
CA GLY A 112 -1.82 3.19 -3.28
C GLY A 112 -2.04 4.03 -4.54
N THR A 113 -2.50 3.40 -5.63
CA THR A 113 -2.84 4.13 -6.86
C THR A 113 -4.07 5.02 -6.67
N SER A 114 -5.09 4.53 -5.97
CA SER A 114 -6.30 5.32 -5.65
C SER A 114 -5.95 6.56 -4.83
N LEU A 115 -5.15 6.42 -3.76
CA LEU A 115 -4.70 7.53 -2.92
C LEU A 115 -3.91 8.55 -3.73
N THR A 116 -2.97 8.07 -4.55
CA THR A 116 -2.14 8.95 -5.38
C THR A 116 -2.98 9.72 -6.40
N ALA A 117 -3.96 9.06 -7.02
CA ALA A 117 -4.86 9.68 -7.98
C ALA A 117 -5.79 10.71 -7.32
N GLU A 118 -6.31 10.42 -6.12
CA GLU A 118 -7.19 11.32 -5.39
C GLU A 118 -6.47 12.61 -5.00
N ILE A 119 -5.30 12.51 -4.35
CA ILE A 119 -4.47 13.67 -4.00
C ILE A 119 -4.03 14.43 -5.27
N GLY A 120 -3.70 13.70 -6.34
CA GLY A 120 -3.34 14.29 -7.63
C GLY A 120 -4.49 15.10 -8.25
N LEU A 121 -5.72 14.60 -8.17
CA LEU A 121 -6.91 15.28 -8.66
C LEU A 121 -7.25 16.51 -7.81
N MET A 122 -7.14 16.42 -6.48
CA MET A 122 -7.32 17.57 -5.58
C MET A 122 -6.29 18.66 -5.84
N LYS A 123 -5.04 18.29 -6.13
CA LYS A 123 -3.98 19.24 -6.49
C LYS A 123 -4.22 19.87 -7.85
N ALA A 124 -4.61 19.08 -8.86
CA ALA A 124 -4.90 19.58 -10.21
C ALA A 124 -6.14 20.49 -10.25
N GLY A 125 -7.13 20.22 -9.40
CA GLY A 125 -8.33 21.05 -9.23
C GLY A 125 -8.19 22.19 -8.23
N GLU A 126 -6.96 22.53 -7.82
CA GLU A 126 -6.64 23.63 -6.87
C GLU A 126 -7.34 23.56 -5.51
N GLN A 127 -7.92 22.40 -5.15
CA GLN A 127 -8.67 22.23 -3.90
C GLN A 127 -7.76 22.38 -2.68
N LEU A 128 -6.51 21.90 -2.76
CA LEU A 128 -5.53 22.05 -1.68
C LEU A 128 -5.20 23.53 -1.43
N SER A 129 -4.98 24.30 -2.50
CA SER A 129 -4.72 25.74 -2.42
C SER A 129 -5.93 26.51 -1.89
N ALA A 130 -7.13 26.13 -2.30
CA ALA A 130 -8.37 26.73 -1.79
C ALA A 130 -8.52 26.54 -0.28
N MET A 131 -8.11 25.39 0.26
CA MET A 131 -8.12 25.14 1.71
C MET A 131 -7.13 26.03 2.46
N GLU A 132 -5.93 26.23 1.92
CA GLU A 132 -4.93 27.15 2.49
C GLU A 132 -5.48 28.59 2.56
N MET A 133 -6.20 29.04 1.52
CA MET A 133 -6.87 30.35 1.50
C MET A 133 -7.99 30.47 2.55
N MET A 134 -8.61 29.35 2.95
CA MET A 134 -9.60 29.28 4.02
C MET A 134 -8.97 29.12 5.42
N ALA A 135 -7.65 29.28 5.55
CA ALA A 135 -6.90 29.02 6.78
C ALA A 135 -7.06 27.58 7.32
N VAL A 136 -7.29 26.61 6.42
CA VAL A 136 -7.36 25.19 6.74
C VAL A 136 -6.11 24.49 6.21
N ASP A 137 -5.33 23.88 7.11
CA ASP A 137 -4.15 23.10 6.73
C ASP A 137 -4.54 21.83 5.94
N PRO A 138 -4.19 21.73 4.64
CA PRO A 138 -4.53 20.57 3.83
C PRO A 138 -3.81 19.30 4.28
N VAL A 139 -2.60 19.41 4.87
CA VAL A 139 -1.84 18.25 5.34
C VAL A 139 -2.57 17.56 6.49
N GLN A 140 -3.08 18.33 7.45
CA GLN A 140 -3.81 17.79 8.60
C GLN A 140 -5.23 17.33 8.27
N ARG A 141 -5.84 17.89 7.21
CA ARG A 141 -7.24 17.61 6.86
C ARG A 141 -7.38 16.49 5.84
N VAL A 142 -6.47 16.38 4.88
CA VAL A 142 -6.55 15.45 3.73
C VAL A 142 -5.49 14.37 3.79
N LEU A 143 -4.24 14.70 4.12
CA LEU A 143 -3.14 13.72 4.06
C LEU A 143 -2.99 12.88 5.34
N ALA A 144 -3.42 13.39 6.49
CA ALA A 144 -3.27 12.73 7.78
C ALA A 144 -4.30 11.62 8.11
N PRO A 145 -5.59 11.73 7.74
CA PRO A 145 -6.57 10.66 7.91
C PRO A 145 -6.35 9.48 6.96
#